data_AF-A0A2M7Z2L4-F1
#
_entry.id   AF-A0A2M7Z2L4-F1
#
_cell.length_a   1.000
_cell.length_b   1.000
_cell.length_c   1.000
_cell.angle_alpha   90.00
_cell.angle_beta   90.00
_cell.angle_gamma   90.00
#
_symmetry.space_group_name_H-M   'P 1'
#
loop_
_entity.id
_entity.type
_entity.pdbx_description
1 polymer ?
#
loop_
_entity_poly.entity_id
_entity_poly.type
_entity_poly.pdbx_seq_one_letter_code
_entity_poly.pdbx_strand_id
1 'polypeptide(L)'
;MEVWIFLAFFGSLMTTYAKAAAKEKGLVETEIKKGFFGRAERIILISLAMFLGIFNLSWMIYPIIILAIFSNITAIQRIYLALK
;
A
#
# COMPACT_ATOMS: atom_id res chain seq x y z
N MET A 1 -3.95 11.28 -13.85
CA MET A 1 -4.61 10.65 -12.68
C MET A 1 -4.43 9.13 -12.68
N GLU A 2 -4.57 8.50 -13.85
CA GLU A 2 -4.56 7.04 -14.04
C GLU A 2 -3.29 6.36 -13.50
N VAL A 3 -2.11 6.93 -13.76
CA VAL A 3 -0.81 6.39 -13.28
C VAL A 3 -0.77 6.28 -11.75
N TRP A 4 -1.32 7.26 -11.03
CA TRP A 4 -1.31 7.26 -9.56
C TRP A 4 -2.25 6.20 -8.99
N ILE A 5 -3.42 6.03 -9.62
CA ILE A 5 -4.38 4.98 -9.25
C ILE A 5 -3.76 3.60 -9.50
N PHE A 6 -3.08 3.41 -10.64
CA PHE A 6 -2.37 2.18 -10.95
C PHE A 6 -1.29 1.88 -9.92
N LEU A 7 -0.44 2.85 -9.59
CA LEU A 7 0.63 2.67 -8.59
C LEU A 7 0.06 2.38 -7.19
N ALA A 8 -1.01 3.06 -6.79
CA ALA A 8 -1.73 2.81 -5.54
C ALA A 8 -2.29 1.38 -5.47
N PHE A 9 -2.89 0.91 -6.56
CA PHE A 9 -3.43 -0.44 -6.67
C PHE A 9 -2.31 -1.48 -6.66
N PHE A 10 -1.28 -1.29 -7.47
CA PHE A 10 -0.13 -2.17 -7.58
C PHE A 10 0.60 -2.33 -6.24
N GLY A 11 0.95 -1.23 -5.58
CA GLY A 11 1.59 -1.26 -4.26
C GLY A 11 0.70 -1.97 -3.21
N SER A 12 -0.61 -1.74 -3.27
CA SER A 12 -1.57 -2.41 -2.38
C SER A 12 -1.61 -3.93 -2.56
N LEU A 13 -1.59 -4.40 -3.81
CA LEU A 13 -1.51 -5.84 -4.12
C LEU A 13 -0.16 -6.42 -3.71
N MET A 14 0.94 -5.74 -4.05
CA MET A 14 2.29 -6.24 -3.82
C MET A 14 2.59 -6.46 -2.33
N THR A 15 2.06 -5.60 -1.44
CA THR A 15 2.18 -5.82 0.02
C THR A 15 1.52 -7.13 0.52
N THR A 16 0.48 -7.60 -0.17
CA THR A 16 -0.23 -8.84 0.15
C THR A 16 0.46 -10.03 -0.51
N TYR A 17 0.84 -9.89 -1.78
CA TYR A 17 1.57 -10.90 -2.53
C TYR A 17 2.92 -11.24 -1.87
N ALA A 18 3.72 -10.24 -1.49
CA ALA A 18 5.00 -10.45 -0.81
C ALA A 18 4.85 -11.27 0.48
N LYS A 19 3.76 -11.06 1.25
CA LYS A 19 3.46 -11.86 2.45
C LYS A 19 3.13 -13.32 2.08
N ALA A 20 2.31 -13.52 1.05
CA ALA A 20 1.93 -14.86 0.61
C ALA A 20 3.13 -15.63 0.03
N ALA A 21 3.91 -15.00 -0.84
CA ALA A 21 5.10 -15.58 -1.46
C ALA A 21 6.19 -15.94 -0.44
N ALA A 22 6.40 -15.09 0.57
CA ALA A 22 7.33 -15.37 1.67
C ALA A 22 6.92 -16.61 2.49
N LYS A 23 5.62 -16.75 2.75
CA LYS A 23 5.06 -17.92 3.45
C LYS A 23 5.17 -19.20 2.63
N GLU A 24 4.87 -19.13 1.33
CA GLU A 24 4.96 -20.27 0.41
C GLU A 24 6.40 -20.78 0.29
N LYS A 25 7.38 -19.87 0.17
CA LYS A 25 8.79 -20.22 0.04
C LYS A 25 9.45 -20.63 1.37
N GLY A 26 8.72 -20.65 2.48
CA GLY A 26 9.26 -20.96 3.81
C GLY A 26 10.32 -19.96 4.30
N LEU A 27 10.39 -18.77 3.70
CA LEU A 27 11.43 -17.77 4.00
C LEU A 27 11.19 -17.06 5.34
N VAL A 28 9.98 -17.15 5.90
CA VAL A 28 9.64 -16.46 7.15
C VAL A 28 8.74 -17.33 8.03
N GLU A 29 9.23 -17.71 9.21
CA GLU A 29 8.46 -18.45 10.24
C GLU A 29 7.50 -17.55 11.04
N THR A 30 7.80 -16.26 11.14
CA THR A 30 7.03 -15.29 11.94
C THR A 30 6.26 -14.33 11.04
N GLU A 31 4.97 -14.07 11.30
CA GLU A 31 4.21 -13.12 10.49
C GLU A 31 4.94 -11.78 10.35
N ILE A 32 5.22 -11.34 9.11
CA ILE A 32 5.74 -10.01 8.82
C ILE A 32 4.68 -8.96 9.23
N LYS A 33 4.69 -8.59 10.51
CA LYS A 33 3.78 -7.60 11.13
C LYS A 33 4.27 -6.16 10.96
N LYS A 34 5.56 -5.96 10.65
CA LYS A 34 6.16 -4.63 10.45
C LYS A 34 6.10 -4.22 8.98
N GLY A 35 5.16 -3.34 8.65
CA GLY A 35 5.23 -2.50 7.46
C GLY A 35 5.00 -1.05 7.88
N PHE A 36 5.71 -0.10 7.26
CA PHE A 36 5.58 1.33 7.55
C PHE A 36 4.18 1.88 7.24
N PHE A 37 3.45 1.21 6.33
CA PHE A 37 2.09 1.57 5.94
C PHE A 37 1.17 0.36 6.06
N GLY A 38 0.32 0.37 7.08
CA GLY A 38 -0.64 -0.69 7.40
C GLY A 38 -1.94 -0.61 6.61
N ARG A 39 -2.84 -1.57 6.90
CA ARG A 39 -4.21 -1.57 6.37
C ARG A 39 -5.01 -0.37 6.88
N ALA A 40 -4.77 0.06 8.12
CA ALA A 40 -5.48 1.17 8.74
C ALA A 40 -5.17 2.50 8.03
N GLU A 41 -3.89 2.84 7.81
CA GLU A 41 -3.52 4.09 7.13
C GLU A 41 -4.06 4.15 5.70
N ARG A 42 -4.08 3.00 5.01
CA ARG A 42 -4.69 2.89 3.67
C ARG A 42 -6.19 3.23 3.71
N ILE A 43 -6.94 2.67 4.64
CA ILE A 43 -8.37 2.95 4.80
C ILE A 43 -8.59 4.43 5.12
N ILE A 44 -7.77 5.02 6.01
CA ILE A 44 -7.86 6.44 6.36
C ILE A 44 -7.66 7.33 5.13
N LEU A 45 -6.62 7.07 4.31
CA LEU A 45 -6.36 7.85 3.11
C LEU A 45 -7.46 7.70 2.05
N ILE A 46 -8.03 6.50 1.88
CA ILE A 46 -9.14 6.27 0.95
C ILE A 46 -10.39 7.01 1.43
N SER A 47 -10.71 6.93 2.73
CA SER A 47 -11.83 7.68 3.34
C SER A 47 -11.64 9.19 3.19
N LEU A 48 -10.41 9.69 3.39
CA LEU A 48 -10.09 11.11 3.19
C LEU A 48 -10.22 11.51 1.72
N ALA A 49 -9.79 10.66 0.78
CA ALA A 49 -9.99 10.90 -0.64
C ALA A 49 -11.47 11.03 -0.98
N MET A 50 -12.29 10.07 -0.54
CA MET A 50 -13.75 10.12 -0.75
C MET A 50 -14.37 11.38 -0.15
N PHE A 51 -13.97 11.76 1.07
CA PHE A 51 -14.47 12.97 1.73
C PHE A 51 -14.10 14.25 0.96
N LEU A 52 -12.84 14.39 0.53
CA LEU A 52 -12.38 15.53 -0.27
C LEU A 52 -13.05 15.59 -1.64
N GLY A 53 -13.38 14.42 -2.22
CA GLY A 53 -14.10 14.31 -3.48
C GLY A 53 -15.51 14.91 -3.45
N ILE A 54 -16.16 14.95 -2.28
CA ILE A 54 -17.48 15.60 -2.09
C ILE A 54 -17.39 17.10 -2.35
N PHE A 55 -16.28 17.73 -1.94
CA PHE A 55 -16.06 19.17 -2.12
C PHE A 55 -15.49 19.50 -3.49
N ASN A 56 -14.47 18.76 -3.93
CA ASN A 56 -13.84 18.95 -5.23
C ASN A 56 -13.15 17.67 -5.71
N LEU A 57 -13.53 17.19 -6.90
CA LEU A 57 -12.96 15.97 -7.48
C LEU A 57 -11.45 16.06 -7.72
N SER A 58 -10.91 17.26 -7.93
CA SER A 58 -9.46 17.47 -8.10
C SER A 58 -8.70 17.24 -6.80
N TRP A 59 -9.34 17.43 -5.65
CA TRP A 59 -8.69 17.26 -4.34
C TRP A 59 -8.51 15.80 -3.94
N MET A 60 -9.24 14.87 -4.56
CA MET A 60 -9.02 13.43 -4.39
C MET A 60 -7.60 12.98 -4.77
N ILE A 61 -6.93 13.72 -5.66
CA ILE A 61 -5.64 13.26 -6.19
C ILE A 61 -4.54 13.27 -5.13
N TYR A 62 -4.58 14.20 -4.18
CA TYR A 62 -3.55 14.34 -3.14
C TYR A 62 -3.44 13.10 -2.24
N PRO A 63 -4.51 12.61 -1.58
CA PRO A 63 -4.43 11.39 -0.78
C PRO A 63 -4.11 10.14 -1.61
N ILE A 64 -4.52 10.08 -2.89
CA ILE A 64 -4.18 8.98 -3.79
C ILE A 64 -2.67 8.95 -4.09
N ILE A 65 -2.04 10.11 -4.34
CA ILE A 65 -0.59 10.21 -4.55
C ILE A 65 0.17 9.72 -3.31
N ILE A 66 -0.24 10.17 -2.12
CA ILE A 66 0.37 9.72 -0.85
C ILE A 66 0.23 8.20 -0.71
N LEU A 67 -0.96 7.67 -0.95
CA LEU A 67 -1.22 6.23 -0.87
C LEU A 67 -0.38 5.43 -1.87
N ALA A 68 -0.21 5.95 -3.09
CA ALA A 68 0.64 5.33 -4.11
C ALA A 68 2.10 5.23 -3.65
N ILE A 69 2.67 6.32 -3.16
CA ILE A 69 4.08 6.36 -2.73
C ILE A 69 4.28 5.41 -1.54
N PHE A 70 3.48 5.54 -0.48
CA PHE A 70 3.66 4.76 0.74
C PHE A 70 3.39 3.26 0.54
N SER A 71 2.41 2.90 -0.30
CA SER A 71 2.11 1.50 -0.58
C SER A 71 3.24 0.80 -1.33
N ASN A 72 3.87 1.47 -2.30
CA ASN A 72 5.01 0.93 -3.03
C ASN A 72 6.27 0.83 -2.16
N ILE A 73 6.56 1.84 -1.34
CA ILE A 73 7.67 1.79 -0.37
C ILE A 73 7.48 0.60 0.59
N THR A 74 6.26 0.43 1.13
CA THR A 74 5.97 -0.68 2.04
C THR A 74 6.05 -2.04 1.34
N ALA A 75 5.70 -2.13 0.05
CA ALA A 75 5.87 -3.34 -0.73
C ALA A 75 7.35 -3.74 -0.82
N ILE A 76 8.22 -2.79 -1.19
CA ILE A 76 9.67 -3.00 -1.26
C ILE A 76 10.23 -3.41 0.11
N GLN A 77 9.81 -2.72 1.18
CA GLN A 77 10.23 -3.05 2.55
C GLN A 77 9.86 -4.48 2.93
N ARG A 78 8.64 -4.94 2.60
CA ARG A 78 8.19 -6.31 2.89
C ARG A 78 8.98 -7.35 2.10
N ILE A 79 9.28 -7.08 0.83
CA ILE A 79 10.11 -7.96 0.00
C ILE A 79 11.51 -8.06 0.61
N TYR A 80 12.13 -6.93 0.96
CA TYR A 80 13.44 -6.90 1.57
C TYR A 80 13.49 -7.65 2.91
N LEU A 81 12.48 -7.46 3.77
CA LEU A 81 12.35 -8.20 5.03
C LEU A 81 12.10 -9.71 4.84
N ALA A 82 11.51 -10.13 3.72
CA ALA A 82 11.28 -11.53 3.42
C ALA A 82 12.51 -12.25 2.84
N LEU A 83 13.46 -11.51 2.26
CA LEU A 83 14.70 -12.06 1.70
C LEU A 83 15.86 -12.08 2.71
N LYS A 84 15.74 -11.36 3.82
CA LYS A 84 16.76 -11.26 4.87
C LYS A 84 16.47 -12.24 6.00
#